data_AF-A0A0J8R4Z9-F1
#
_entry.id   AF-A0A0J8R4Z9-F1
#
_cell.length_a   1.000
_cell.length_b   1.000
_cell.length_c   1.000
_cell.angle_alpha   90.00
_cell.angle_beta   90.00
_cell.angle_gamma   90.00
#
_symmetry.space_group_name_H-M   'P 1'
#
loop_
_entity.id
_entity.type
_entity.pdbx_description
1 polymer ?
#
loop_
_entity_poly.entity_id
_entity_poly.type
_entity_poly.pdbx_seq_one_letter_code
_entity_poly.pdbx_strand_id
1 'polypeptide(L)'
;MHLRVNTRELVDNQSADPSKLLLTYIHSFALPPFRLGSRRINFSGNIKLTSEDFQRLPVRKSSPEQGSPVEFHTSGTRSYQLKCVRIKSAAEGISGGEWASMDCCWPNAIYIHVNDTEHFVCRKFHNGKDLPVNISCSLRPGDNKIALTILRKPEECTSISYAAAIEVLETKERGSLRNAIEVLPKATALNRIIKKLQDAIANDDEVVIVDDYIAIDLVDPFMARIFETPVRGKLCSHWECFDLDTFLATRPTGTGHSMAENWKCPICRKDARPQSLLIDEFLLDIRSQLVQKNQLDEVKAILVKLDGTWIPKTESDQQSPVTHKKETSIPGIAAPEFRNPQTSMKRPAPEIIEID
;
A
#
# COMPACT_ATOMS: atom_id res chain seq x y z
N MET A 1 -11.94 -15.79 -24.54
CA MET A 1 -12.86 -15.28 -23.50
C MET A 1 -12.36 -13.90 -23.09
N HIS A 2 -12.93 -12.83 -23.64
CA HIS A 2 -12.56 -11.48 -23.23
C HIS A 2 -13.05 -11.26 -21.80
N LEU A 3 -12.10 -11.12 -20.87
CA LEU A 3 -12.38 -10.64 -19.51
C LEU A 3 -13.05 -9.27 -19.66
N ARG A 4 -14.36 -9.21 -19.41
CA ARG A 4 -15.10 -7.95 -19.33
C ARG A 4 -14.66 -7.24 -18.04
N VAL A 5 -13.51 -6.58 -18.10
CA VAL A 5 -13.14 -5.59 -17.09
C VAL A 5 -13.93 -4.35 -17.46
N ASN A 6 -14.88 -3.94 -16.62
CA ASN A 6 -15.61 -2.70 -16.85
C ASN A 6 -14.58 -1.56 -16.91
N THR A 7 -14.61 -0.79 -17.99
CA THR A 7 -13.80 0.43 -18.12
C THR A 7 -14.30 1.44 -17.11
N ARG A 8 -13.41 1.97 -16.27
CA ARG A 8 -13.74 2.95 -15.24
C ARG A 8 -13.33 4.34 -15.71
N GLU A 9 -14.26 5.29 -15.65
CA GLU A 9 -13.99 6.70 -15.90
C GLU A 9 -14.23 7.51 -14.63
N LEU A 10 -13.21 8.27 -14.23
CA LEU A 10 -13.29 9.24 -13.16
C LEU A 10 -13.70 10.57 -13.79
N VAL A 11 -14.92 11.05 -13.49
CA VAL A 11 -15.56 12.17 -14.20
C VAL A 11 -14.73 13.46 -14.11
N ASP A 12 -13.98 13.65 -13.02
CA ASP A 12 -13.19 14.86 -12.78
C ASP A 12 -11.67 14.68 -12.97
N ASN A 13 -11.22 13.54 -13.52
CA ASN A 13 -9.79 13.26 -13.68
C ASN A 13 -9.10 14.08 -14.78
N GLN A 14 -9.87 14.87 -15.55
CA GLN A 14 -9.39 15.81 -16.56
C GLN A 14 -9.35 17.27 -16.05
N SER A 15 -9.64 17.49 -14.76
CA SER A 15 -9.54 18.82 -14.15
C SER A 15 -8.10 19.35 -14.21
N ALA A 16 -7.93 20.59 -14.66
CA ALA A 16 -6.64 21.30 -14.61
C ALA A 16 -6.20 21.61 -13.17
N ASP A 17 -7.14 21.62 -12.21
CA ASP A 17 -6.86 21.77 -10.78
C ASP A 17 -6.50 20.41 -10.16
N PRO A 18 -5.23 20.20 -9.72
CA PRO A 18 -4.78 18.93 -9.16
C PRO A 18 -5.51 18.54 -7.88
N SER A 19 -6.10 19.50 -7.15
CA SER A 19 -6.84 19.23 -5.92
C SER A 19 -8.16 18.49 -6.18
N LYS A 20 -8.72 18.63 -7.38
CA LYS A 20 -9.97 17.97 -7.79
C LYS A 20 -9.78 16.57 -8.37
N LEU A 21 -8.53 16.15 -8.60
CA LEU A 21 -8.25 14.79 -9.07
C LEU A 21 -8.75 13.77 -8.03
N LEU A 22 -9.38 12.71 -8.52
CA LEU A 22 -10.05 11.73 -7.70
C LEU A 22 -9.13 10.55 -7.37
N LEU A 23 -9.03 10.22 -6.09
CA LEU A 23 -8.33 9.04 -5.59
C LEU A 23 -9.32 8.03 -5.01
N THR A 24 -9.03 6.75 -5.20
CA THR A 24 -9.80 5.65 -4.60
C THR A 24 -8.96 4.92 -3.57
N TYR A 25 -9.53 4.71 -2.39
CA TYR A 25 -8.88 4.02 -1.28
C TYR A 25 -9.86 3.11 -0.55
N ILE A 26 -9.35 2.12 0.18
CA ILE A 26 -10.17 1.26 1.03
C ILE A 26 -10.62 2.11 2.23
N HIS A 27 -11.89 2.45 2.27
CA HIS A 27 -12.51 3.26 3.33
C HIS A 27 -12.87 2.41 4.54
N SER A 28 -13.59 1.31 4.32
CA SER A 28 -14.09 0.42 5.38
C SER A 28 -14.34 -1.00 4.87
N PHE A 29 -15.02 -1.83 5.65
CA PHE A 29 -15.43 -3.19 5.29
C PHE A 29 -16.94 -3.34 5.40
N ALA A 30 -17.56 -3.88 4.34
CA ALA A 30 -18.95 -4.33 4.39
C ALA A 30 -19.03 -5.72 5.05
N LEU A 31 -17.97 -6.51 4.89
CA LEU A 31 -17.74 -7.75 5.63
C LEU A 31 -16.27 -7.78 6.05
N PRO A 32 -15.94 -7.73 7.35
CA PRO A 32 -14.56 -7.70 7.81
C PRO A 32 -13.82 -8.99 7.47
N PRO A 33 -12.47 -9.00 7.55
CA PRO A 33 -11.67 -10.20 7.27
C PRO A 33 -12.14 -11.43 8.03
N PHE A 34 -12.53 -12.47 7.30
CA PHE A 34 -12.94 -13.76 7.85
C PHE A 34 -12.12 -14.90 7.23
N ARG A 35 -11.85 -15.93 8.03
CA ARG A 35 -11.03 -17.06 7.56
C ARG A 35 -11.84 -18.02 6.71
N LEU A 36 -11.21 -18.52 5.66
CA LEU A 36 -11.71 -19.57 4.77
C LEU A 36 -11.25 -20.97 5.23
N GLY A 37 -10.70 -21.09 6.43
CA GLY A 37 -10.25 -22.35 7.03
C GLY A 37 -9.28 -23.15 6.13
N SER A 38 -9.17 -24.44 6.43
CA SER A 38 -8.35 -25.39 5.66
C SER A 38 -9.16 -26.47 4.94
N ARG A 39 -10.30 -26.90 5.51
CA ARG A 39 -11.12 -28.00 4.96
C ARG A 39 -12.51 -27.58 4.47
N ARG A 40 -13.06 -26.50 5.03
CA ARG A 40 -14.40 -26.01 4.66
C ARG A 40 -14.37 -25.51 3.22
N ILE A 41 -15.36 -25.93 2.43
CA ILE A 41 -15.45 -25.60 1.00
C ILE A 41 -16.52 -24.55 0.71
N ASN A 42 -17.61 -24.48 1.47
CA ASN A 42 -18.72 -23.56 1.23
C ASN A 42 -18.81 -22.49 2.32
N PHE A 43 -18.86 -21.23 1.89
CA PHE A 43 -18.99 -20.04 2.73
C PHE A 43 -20.16 -19.23 2.22
N SER A 44 -21.00 -18.76 3.14
CA SER A 44 -22.14 -17.90 2.83
C SER A 44 -22.19 -16.80 3.87
N GLY A 45 -22.47 -15.58 3.44
CA GLY A 45 -22.67 -14.43 4.31
C GLY A 45 -23.63 -13.45 3.67
N ASN A 46 -24.16 -12.55 4.47
CA ASN A 46 -25.05 -11.49 4.01
C ASN A 46 -24.44 -10.14 4.35
N ILE A 47 -24.51 -9.20 3.41
CA ILE A 47 -24.24 -7.79 3.68
C ILE A 47 -25.52 -7.00 3.43
N LYS A 48 -25.78 -6.02 4.30
CA LYS A 48 -26.91 -5.12 4.16
C LYS A 48 -26.43 -3.80 3.56
N LEU A 49 -27.02 -3.41 2.45
CA LEU A 49 -26.72 -2.16 1.77
C LEU A 49 -27.86 -1.17 2.01
N THR A 50 -27.57 -0.03 2.64
CA THR A 50 -28.56 1.02 2.86
C THR A 50 -28.96 1.68 1.54
N SER A 51 -30.12 2.34 1.48
CA SER A 51 -30.52 3.10 0.30
C SER A 51 -29.52 4.22 -0.02
N GLU A 52 -28.93 4.85 1.01
CA GLU A 52 -27.91 5.88 0.85
C GLU A 52 -26.62 5.31 0.24
N ASP A 53 -26.12 4.18 0.76
CA ASP A 53 -24.92 3.55 0.20
C ASP A 53 -25.15 3.02 -1.22
N PHE A 54 -26.36 2.53 -1.52
CA PHE A 54 -26.73 2.10 -2.87
C PHE A 54 -26.71 3.27 -3.86
N GLN A 55 -27.19 4.44 -3.45
CA GLN A 55 -27.15 5.66 -4.29
C GLN A 55 -25.71 6.16 -4.52
N ARG A 56 -24.76 5.78 -3.67
CA ARG A 56 -23.33 6.10 -3.84
C ARG A 56 -22.59 5.13 -4.76
N LEU A 57 -23.24 4.06 -5.26
CA LEU A 57 -22.62 3.17 -6.24
C LEU A 57 -22.27 3.92 -7.53
N PRO A 58 -21.23 3.47 -8.27
CA PRO A 58 -20.86 4.11 -9.53
C PRO A 58 -22.01 4.05 -10.56
N VAL A 59 -22.19 5.15 -11.27
CA VAL A 59 -23.20 5.24 -12.33
C VAL A 59 -22.68 4.50 -13.55
N ARG A 60 -23.47 3.56 -14.08
CA ARG A 60 -23.12 2.82 -15.29
C ARG A 60 -23.82 3.42 -16.49
N LYS A 61 -23.07 3.65 -17.57
CA LYS A 61 -23.65 3.96 -18.88
C LYS A 61 -23.13 2.97 -19.91
N SER A 62 -24.03 2.51 -20.78
CA SER A 62 -23.66 1.75 -21.97
C SER A 62 -22.94 2.66 -22.94
N SER A 63 -21.69 2.36 -23.28
CA SER A 63 -20.99 3.02 -24.38
C SER A 63 -21.25 2.24 -25.67
N PRO A 64 -21.86 2.84 -26.71
CA PRO A 64 -22.06 2.19 -28.00
C PRO A 64 -20.74 1.80 -28.68
N GLU A 65 -19.65 2.53 -28.38
CA GLU A 65 -18.35 2.39 -29.06
C GLU A 65 -17.41 1.36 -28.40
N GLN A 66 -17.52 1.15 -27.08
CA GLN A 66 -16.54 0.35 -26.31
C GLN A 66 -17.01 -1.08 -26.00
N GLY A 67 -18.23 -1.46 -26.38
CA GLY A 67 -18.77 -2.83 -26.22
C GLY A 67 -18.93 -3.34 -24.77
N SER A 68 -18.45 -2.59 -23.77
CA SER A 68 -18.57 -2.86 -22.34
C SER A 68 -19.09 -1.61 -21.60
N PRO A 69 -19.90 -1.77 -20.54
CA PRO A 69 -20.41 -0.64 -19.77
C PRO A 69 -19.27 0.11 -19.06
N VAL A 70 -19.37 1.44 -19.06
CA VAL A 70 -18.42 2.33 -18.38
C VAL A 70 -18.97 2.71 -17.01
N GLU A 71 -18.14 2.58 -15.97
CA GLU A 71 -18.46 3.01 -14.61
C GLU A 71 -17.95 4.43 -14.36
N PHE A 72 -18.85 5.36 -14.09
CA PHE A 72 -18.55 6.75 -13.77
C PHE A 72 -18.46 6.92 -12.25
N HIS A 73 -17.33 7.50 -11.82
CA HIS A 73 -17.07 7.79 -10.42
C HIS A 73 -16.84 9.28 -10.21
N THR A 74 -17.49 9.81 -9.19
CA THR A 74 -17.37 11.19 -8.68
C THR A 74 -16.91 11.18 -7.22
N SER A 75 -16.57 12.34 -6.68
CA SER A 75 -16.28 12.49 -5.25
C SER A 75 -17.48 12.01 -4.40
N GLY A 76 -17.22 11.11 -3.44
CA GLY A 76 -18.24 10.44 -2.61
C GLY A 76 -18.74 9.10 -3.15
N THR A 77 -18.37 8.70 -4.37
CA THR A 77 -18.75 7.38 -4.93
C THR A 77 -18.14 6.25 -4.11
N ARG A 78 -18.93 5.23 -3.78
CA ARG A 78 -18.52 3.99 -3.11
C ARG A 78 -18.62 2.80 -4.04
N SER A 79 -17.60 1.96 -4.04
CA SER A 79 -17.60 0.67 -4.74
C SER A 79 -17.22 -0.44 -3.79
N TYR A 80 -17.59 -1.67 -4.11
CA TYR A 80 -17.39 -2.84 -3.27
C TYR A 80 -16.53 -3.85 -4.00
N GLN A 81 -15.46 -4.32 -3.36
CA GLN A 81 -14.63 -5.39 -3.91
C GLN A 81 -14.45 -6.52 -2.90
N LEU A 82 -14.51 -7.76 -3.39
CA LEU A 82 -14.10 -8.93 -2.65
C LEU A 82 -12.59 -9.11 -2.84
N LYS A 83 -11.85 -9.16 -1.74
CA LYS A 83 -10.42 -9.45 -1.73
C LYS A 83 -10.17 -10.70 -0.89
N CYS A 84 -9.27 -11.54 -1.37
CA CYS A 84 -8.76 -12.69 -0.64
C CYS A 84 -7.26 -12.52 -0.42
N VAL A 85 -6.75 -12.97 0.72
CA VAL A 85 -5.32 -12.92 1.06
C VAL A 85 -4.88 -14.26 1.62
N ARG A 86 -3.60 -14.59 1.41
CA ARG A 86 -2.98 -15.78 1.99
C ARG A 86 -2.50 -15.48 3.41
N ILE A 87 -2.86 -16.33 4.37
CA ILE A 87 -2.52 -16.19 5.80
C ILE A 87 -1.82 -17.44 6.33
N LYS A 88 -0.99 -17.25 7.37
CA LYS A 88 -0.48 -18.38 8.17
C LYS A 88 -1.63 -18.95 9.00
N SER A 89 -1.72 -20.28 9.10
CA SER A 89 -2.83 -20.99 9.77
C SER A 89 -3.04 -20.55 11.24
N ALA A 90 -1.93 -20.22 11.93
CA ALA A 90 -1.91 -19.86 13.35
C ALA A 90 -2.06 -18.36 13.65
N ALA A 91 -2.23 -17.48 12.65
CA ALA A 91 -2.40 -16.04 12.93
C ALA A 91 -3.62 -15.81 13.84
N GLU A 92 -3.65 -14.78 14.69
CA GLU A 92 -4.81 -14.43 15.53
C GLU A 92 -5.49 -13.16 15.02
N GLY A 93 -6.42 -13.32 14.07
CA GLY A 93 -7.08 -12.18 13.42
C GLY A 93 -6.16 -11.41 12.47
N ILE A 94 -6.73 -10.44 11.76
CA ILE A 94 -5.99 -9.56 10.86
C ILE A 94 -6.54 -8.16 11.09
N SER A 95 -5.71 -7.25 11.58
CA SER A 95 -6.14 -5.86 11.76
C SER A 95 -6.39 -5.19 10.41
N GLY A 96 -7.18 -4.11 10.39
CA GLY A 96 -7.49 -3.39 9.15
C GLY A 96 -6.25 -2.84 8.44
N GLY A 97 -5.24 -2.39 9.18
CA GLY A 97 -3.99 -1.87 8.61
C GLY A 97 -3.07 -2.96 8.05
N GLU A 98 -2.98 -4.11 8.74
CA GLU A 98 -2.29 -5.29 8.19
C GLU A 98 -2.98 -5.75 6.91
N TRP A 99 -4.31 -5.93 6.94
CA TRP A 99 -5.09 -6.33 5.79
C TRP A 99 -4.88 -5.43 4.58
N ALA A 100 -4.89 -4.10 4.78
CA ALA A 100 -4.72 -3.12 3.72
C ALA A 100 -3.36 -3.27 3.00
N SER A 101 -2.33 -3.73 3.71
CA SER A 101 -0.98 -3.93 3.18
C SER A 101 -0.76 -5.30 2.53
N MET A 102 -1.66 -6.27 2.77
CA MET A 102 -1.56 -7.62 2.22
C MET A 102 -1.95 -7.67 0.75
N ASP A 103 -1.19 -8.39 -0.06
CA ASP A 103 -1.49 -8.57 -1.47
C ASP A 103 -2.67 -9.53 -1.68
N CYS A 104 -3.49 -9.26 -2.68
CA CYS A 104 -4.58 -10.15 -3.05
C CYS A 104 -3.99 -11.48 -3.58
N CYS A 105 -4.58 -12.59 -3.14
CA CYS A 105 -4.19 -13.94 -3.52
C CYS A 105 -5.42 -14.86 -3.40
N TRP A 106 -5.85 -15.43 -4.53
CA TRP A 106 -6.98 -16.31 -4.61
C TRP A 106 -6.57 -17.78 -4.46
N PRO A 107 -7.41 -18.64 -3.85
CA PRO A 107 -7.27 -20.08 -3.97
C PRO A 107 -7.27 -20.53 -5.43
N ASN A 108 -6.66 -21.69 -5.70
CA ASN A 108 -6.55 -22.23 -7.06
C ASN A 108 -7.92 -22.40 -7.73
N ALA A 109 -8.88 -22.99 -7.03
CA ALA A 109 -10.26 -23.14 -7.49
C ALA A 109 -11.22 -22.46 -6.51
N ILE A 110 -11.69 -21.27 -6.87
CA ILE A 110 -12.70 -20.51 -6.13
C ILE A 110 -13.81 -20.05 -7.07
N TYR A 111 -15.06 -20.21 -6.62
CA TYR A 111 -16.27 -19.76 -7.28
C TYR A 111 -16.96 -18.73 -6.39
N ILE A 112 -17.35 -17.59 -6.97
CA ILE A 112 -17.90 -16.45 -6.25
C ILE A 112 -19.28 -16.15 -6.82
N HIS A 113 -20.30 -16.12 -5.96
CA HIS A 113 -21.65 -15.71 -6.32
C HIS A 113 -22.11 -14.56 -5.41
N VAL A 114 -22.64 -13.50 -6.02
CA VAL A 114 -23.26 -12.36 -5.33
C VAL A 114 -24.67 -12.22 -5.87
N ASN A 115 -25.68 -12.43 -5.03
CA ASN A 115 -27.09 -12.46 -5.44
C ASN A 115 -27.32 -13.33 -6.69
N ASP A 116 -26.78 -14.54 -6.66
CA ASP A 116 -26.88 -15.54 -7.74
C ASP A 116 -26.17 -15.14 -9.07
N THR A 117 -25.48 -14.00 -9.10
CA THR A 117 -24.59 -13.61 -10.20
C THR A 117 -23.18 -14.14 -9.94
N GLU A 118 -22.62 -14.88 -10.90
CA GLU A 118 -21.25 -15.37 -10.83
C GLU A 118 -20.23 -14.26 -11.11
N HIS A 119 -19.14 -14.24 -10.35
CA HIS A 119 -18.00 -13.34 -10.53
C HIS A 119 -16.71 -14.11 -10.73
N PHE A 120 -15.86 -13.61 -11.63
CA PHE A 120 -14.61 -14.25 -11.99
C PHE A 120 -13.41 -13.50 -11.41
N VAL A 121 -12.52 -14.27 -10.81
CA VAL A 121 -11.25 -13.81 -10.26
C VAL A 121 -10.25 -13.51 -11.38
N CYS A 122 -9.66 -12.32 -11.32
CA CYS A 122 -8.61 -11.90 -12.24
C CYS A 122 -7.23 -12.26 -11.67
N ARG A 123 -6.68 -13.39 -12.13
CA ARG A 123 -5.31 -13.81 -11.81
C ARG A 123 -4.33 -13.23 -12.82
N LYS A 124 -3.19 -12.72 -12.37
CA LYS A 124 -2.13 -12.28 -13.29
C LYS A 124 -1.20 -13.44 -13.62
N PHE A 125 -0.86 -13.59 -14.90
CA PHE A 125 0.15 -14.53 -15.39
C PHE A 125 1.55 -13.90 -15.25
N HIS A 126 2.56 -14.68 -14.83
CA HIS A 126 3.97 -14.30 -14.61
C HIS A 126 4.23 -13.02 -13.76
N ASN A 127 4.77 -13.20 -12.56
CA ASN A 127 5.25 -12.14 -11.64
C ASN A 127 4.24 -11.04 -11.25
N GLY A 128 2.96 -11.19 -11.62
CA GLY A 128 1.89 -10.28 -11.23
C GLY A 128 1.14 -10.72 -9.97
N LYS A 129 0.54 -9.75 -9.28
CA LYS A 129 -0.38 -9.99 -8.14
C LYS A 129 -1.80 -10.23 -8.65
N ASP A 130 -2.56 -11.09 -7.97
CA ASP A 130 -3.99 -11.22 -8.23
C ASP A 130 -4.70 -9.89 -7.98
N LEU A 131 -5.83 -9.69 -8.66
CA LEU A 131 -6.67 -8.52 -8.46
C LEU A 131 -7.88 -8.86 -7.59
N PRO A 132 -8.33 -7.95 -6.72
CA PRO A 132 -9.61 -8.09 -6.05
C PRO A 132 -10.75 -8.02 -7.09
N VAL A 133 -11.90 -8.60 -6.75
CA VAL A 133 -13.07 -8.71 -7.63
C VAL A 133 -14.07 -7.61 -7.28
N ASN A 134 -14.36 -6.71 -8.21
CA ASN A 134 -15.43 -5.71 -8.03
C ASN A 134 -16.79 -6.41 -8.09
N ILE A 135 -17.57 -6.31 -7.02
CA ILE A 135 -18.90 -6.93 -6.87
C ILE A 135 -20.05 -5.92 -6.92
N SER A 136 -19.75 -4.64 -7.09
CA SER A 136 -20.73 -3.54 -7.07
C SER A 136 -21.89 -3.78 -8.05
N CYS A 137 -21.63 -4.47 -9.17
CA CYS A 137 -22.60 -4.83 -10.21
C CYS A 137 -23.85 -5.53 -9.70
N SER A 138 -23.62 -6.38 -8.69
CA SER A 138 -24.56 -7.40 -8.29
C SER A 138 -25.19 -7.05 -6.95
N LEU A 139 -24.86 -5.89 -6.40
CA LEU A 139 -25.47 -5.39 -5.17
C LEU A 139 -26.82 -4.73 -5.48
N ARG A 140 -27.73 -4.87 -4.52
CA ARG A 140 -29.09 -4.29 -4.51
C ARG A 140 -29.36 -3.63 -3.17
N PRO A 141 -30.35 -2.73 -3.06
CA PRO A 141 -30.80 -2.20 -1.77
C PRO A 141 -31.23 -3.34 -0.83
N GLY A 142 -30.88 -3.23 0.46
CA GLY A 142 -31.22 -4.23 1.47
C GLY A 142 -30.23 -5.41 1.51
N ASP A 143 -30.75 -6.63 1.64
CA ASP A 143 -29.93 -7.81 1.88
C ASP A 143 -29.32 -8.39 0.59
N ASN A 144 -28.00 -8.57 0.65
CA ASN A 144 -27.19 -9.11 -0.43
C ASN A 144 -26.51 -10.40 0.04
N LYS A 145 -26.75 -11.49 -0.67
CA LYS A 145 -26.15 -12.80 -0.37
C LYS A 145 -24.81 -12.93 -1.08
N ILE A 146 -23.79 -13.34 -0.33
CA ILE A 146 -22.45 -13.61 -0.80
C ILE A 146 -22.16 -15.09 -0.56
N ALA A 147 -21.82 -15.82 -1.60
CA ALA A 147 -21.47 -17.23 -1.51
C ALA A 147 -20.11 -17.49 -2.17
N LEU A 148 -19.22 -18.18 -1.46
CA LEU A 148 -17.91 -18.60 -1.93
C LEU A 148 -17.82 -20.12 -1.85
N THR A 149 -17.39 -20.75 -2.93
CA THR A 149 -17.07 -22.18 -2.96
C THR A 149 -15.61 -22.36 -3.33
N ILE A 150 -14.85 -23.08 -2.49
CA ILE A 150 -13.42 -23.33 -2.69
C ILE A 150 -13.23 -24.83 -2.87
N LEU A 151 -12.69 -25.24 -4.01
CA LEU A 151 -12.25 -26.62 -4.23
C LEU A 151 -10.76 -26.70 -3.91
N ARG A 152 -10.38 -27.68 -3.09
CA ARG A 152 -9.02 -27.83 -2.57
C ARG A 152 -8.49 -29.20 -2.90
N LYS A 153 -7.24 -29.27 -3.31
CA LYS A 153 -6.51 -30.54 -3.34
C LYS A 153 -6.04 -30.91 -1.93
N PRO A 154 -5.81 -32.19 -1.60
CA PRO A 154 -5.35 -32.59 -0.27
C PRO A 154 -4.09 -31.86 0.21
N GLU A 155 -3.18 -31.50 -0.70
CA GLU A 155 -1.92 -30.81 -0.37
C GLU A 155 -2.16 -29.36 0.08
N GLU A 156 -3.26 -28.73 -0.34
CA GLU A 156 -3.62 -27.34 -0.02
C GLU A 156 -4.29 -27.20 1.37
N CYS A 157 -4.57 -28.32 2.03
CA CYS A 157 -5.30 -28.37 3.30
C CYS A 157 -4.40 -28.30 4.55
N THR A 158 -3.08 -28.31 4.42
CA THR A 158 -2.17 -28.60 5.54
C THR A 158 -1.32 -27.43 6.03
N SER A 159 -0.97 -26.47 5.17
CA SER A 159 0.00 -25.39 5.53
C SER A 159 -0.43 -23.96 5.20
N ILE A 160 -1.48 -23.78 4.40
CA ILE A 160 -1.91 -22.48 3.90
C ILE A 160 -3.39 -22.29 4.23
N SER A 161 -3.72 -21.13 4.80
CA SER A 161 -5.11 -20.70 4.90
C SER A 161 -5.30 -19.38 4.16
N TYR A 162 -6.55 -19.06 3.90
CA TYR A 162 -6.95 -17.83 3.22
C TYR A 162 -7.91 -17.07 4.13
N ALA A 163 -7.89 -15.76 4.01
CA ALA A 163 -8.93 -14.90 4.56
C ALA A 163 -9.54 -14.07 3.43
N ALA A 164 -10.84 -13.81 3.51
CA ALA A 164 -11.57 -12.97 2.57
C ALA A 164 -12.22 -11.81 3.31
N ALA A 165 -12.43 -10.69 2.61
CA ALA A 165 -13.19 -9.55 3.11
C ALA A 165 -13.90 -8.85 1.96
N ILE A 166 -15.00 -8.16 2.26
CA ILE A 166 -15.63 -7.23 1.32
C ILE A 166 -15.23 -5.83 1.73
N GLU A 167 -14.34 -5.25 0.93
CA GLU A 167 -13.83 -3.90 1.10
C GLU A 167 -14.81 -2.91 0.48
N VAL A 168 -15.08 -1.83 1.21
CA VAL A 168 -15.75 -0.64 0.69
C VAL A 168 -14.68 0.36 0.31
N LEU A 169 -14.60 0.66 -0.98
CA LEU A 169 -13.73 1.70 -1.51
C LEU A 169 -14.51 3.00 -1.58
N GLU A 170 -13.86 4.11 -1.27
CA GLU A 170 -14.43 5.44 -1.46
C GLU A 170 -13.56 6.24 -2.44
N THR A 171 -14.22 6.99 -3.32
CA THR A 171 -13.59 7.91 -4.26
C THR A 171 -13.71 9.33 -3.71
N LYS A 172 -12.61 10.05 -3.56
CA LYS A 172 -12.59 11.42 -3.04
C LYS A 172 -11.58 12.27 -3.80
N GLU A 173 -11.87 13.56 -3.86
CA GLU A 173 -10.93 14.58 -4.33
C GLU A 173 -9.68 14.63 -3.44
N ARG A 174 -8.52 14.81 -4.08
CA ARG A 174 -7.22 14.94 -3.40
C ARG A 174 -7.22 16.04 -2.34
N GLY A 175 -7.77 17.21 -2.65
CA GLY A 175 -7.84 18.34 -1.70
C GLY A 175 -8.67 17.99 -0.47
N SER A 176 -9.82 17.32 -0.68
CA SER A 176 -10.66 16.84 0.41
C SER A 176 -9.93 15.81 1.29
N LEU A 177 -9.17 14.89 0.68
CA LEU A 177 -8.37 13.91 1.42
C LEU A 177 -7.26 14.59 2.22
N ARG A 178 -6.53 15.51 1.60
CA ARG A 178 -5.46 16.30 2.24
C ARG A 178 -5.95 16.98 3.52
N ASN A 179 -7.12 17.62 3.44
CA ASN A 179 -7.71 18.36 4.57
C ASN A 179 -8.27 17.46 5.68
N ALA A 180 -8.52 16.17 5.39
CA ALA A 180 -9.07 15.22 6.35
C ALA A 180 -7.99 14.46 7.15
N ILE A 181 -6.70 14.65 6.83
CA ILE A 181 -5.62 13.94 7.52
C ILE A 181 -5.44 14.54 8.93
N GLU A 182 -5.41 13.65 9.91
CA GLU A 182 -5.21 13.99 11.32
C GLU A 182 -3.77 14.48 11.57
N VAL A 183 -3.60 15.34 12.56
CA VAL A 183 -2.28 15.82 13.00
C VAL A 183 -1.79 14.94 14.16
N LEU A 184 -0.53 14.51 14.09
CA LEU A 184 0.20 13.98 15.24
C LEU A 184 0.81 15.17 15.99
N PRO A 185 0.36 15.48 17.22
CA PRO A 185 0.87 16.63 17.96
C PRO A 185 2.37 16.51 18.24
N LYS A 186 3.08 17.64 18.19
CA LYS A 186 4.53 17.74 18.41
C LYS A 186 4.95 17.08 19.72
N ALA A 187 4.22 17.36 20.80
CA ALA A 187 4.49 16.77 22.11
C ALA A 187 4.39 15.23 22.08
N THR A 188 3.39 14.69 21.38
CA THR A 188 3.22 13.24 21.24
C THR A 188 4.34 12.61 20.40
N ALA A 189 4.75 13.25 19.29
CA ALA A 189 5.86 12.81 18.47
C ALA A 189 7.18 12.78 19.26
N LEU A 190 7.50 13.88 19.96
CA LEU A 190 8.69 13.99 20.81
C LEU A 190 8.70 12.98 21.95
N ASN A 191 7.60 12.81 22.67
CA ASN A 191 7.52 11.84 23.76
C ASN A 191 7.80 10.40 23.29
N ARG A 192 7.42 10.05 22.04
CA ARG A 192 7.74 8.73 21.47
C ARG A 192 9.25 8.57 21.23
N ILE A 193 9.92 9.61 20.74
CA ILE A 193 11.38 9.62 20.51
C ILE A 193 12.11 9.53 21.86
N ILE A 194 11.75 10.39 22.81
CA ILE A 194 12.36 10.44 24.15
C ILE A 194 12.19 9.09 24.86
N LYS A 195 10.98 8.53 24.85
CA LYS A 195 10.74 7.20 25.42
C LYS A 195 11.63 6.14 24.79
N LYS A 196 11.80 6.15 23.46
CA LYS A 196 12.66 5.18 22.77
C LYS A 196 14.12 5.31 23.20
N LEU A 197 14.62 6.54 23.39
CA LEU A 197 15.96 6.79 23.91
C LEU A 197 16.11 6.32 25.37
N GLN A 198 15.13 6.60 26.23
CA GLN A 198 15.11 6.12 27.63
C GLN A 198 15.12 4.59 27.71
N ASP A 199 14.29 3.92 26.90
CA ASP A 199 14.23 2.47 26.84
C ASP A 199 15.56 1.87 26.35
N ALA A 200 16.29 2.56 25.46
CA ALA A 200 17.61 2.10 25.01
C ALA A 200 18.66 2.18 26.13
N ILE A 201 18.65 3.28 26.90
CA ILE A 201 19.57 3.48 28.04
C ILE A 201 19.30 2.45 29.15
N ALA A 202 18.03 2.11 29.42
CA ALA A 202 17.66 1.23 30.51
C ALA A 202 17.93 -0.27 30.26
N ASN A 203 18.14 -0.68 29.01
CA ASN A 203 18.27 -2.11 28.63
C ASN A 203 19.68 -2.52 28.20
N ASP A 204 20.66 -1.60 28.20
CA ASP A 204 22.02 -1.84 27.70
C ASP A 204 23.04 -1.91 28.86
N ASP A 205 22.99 -3.00 29.63
CA ASP A 205 23.85 -3.28 30.80
C ASP A 205 25.27 -3.76 30.43
N GLU A 206 25.65 -3.87 29.15
CA GLU A 206 27.00 -4.28 28.73
C GLU A 206 27.57 -3.39 27.59
N VAL A 207 28.12 -2.22 27.97
CA VAL A 207 29.14 -1.43 27.25
C VAL A 207 28.99 -1.36 25.72
N VAL A 208 28.15 -0.43 25.23
CA VAL A 208 28.35 0.25 23.93
C VAL A 208 27.89 1.70 24.07
N ILE A 209 28.58 2.64 23.41
CA ILE A 209 28.18 4.05 23.34
C ILE A 209 26.76 4.11 22.79
N VAL A 210 25.76 4.34 23.65
CA VAL A 210 24.40 4.67 23.22
C VAL A 210 24.48 6.10 22.71
N ASP A 211 24.33 6.31 21.40
CA ASP A 211 24.09 7.64 20.86
C ASP A 211 22.94 8.27 21.67
N ASP A 212 23.18 9.41 22.31
CA ASP A 212 22.21 10.12 23.15
C ASP A 212 21.10 10.82 22.33
N TYR A 213 21.00 10.45 21.05
CA TYR A 213 20.13 11.04 20.05
C TYR A 213 19.55 10.01 19.08
N ILE A 214 18.41 10.36 18.48
CA ILE A 214 17.85 9.68 17.30
C ILE A 214 18.12 10.55 16.08
N ALA A 215 18.83 9.99 15.10
CA ALA A 215 18.97 10.62 13.79
C ALA A 215 17.67 10.44 12.97
N ILE A 216 17.17 11.52 12.38
CA ILE A 216 15.97 11.52 11.53
C ILE A 216 16.32 12.18 10.20
N ASP A 217 16.16 11.45 9.11
CA ASP A 217 16.25 11.99 7.75
C ASP A 217 15.00 12.85 7.45
N LEU A 218 15.22 14.02 6.87
CA LEU A 218 14.20 14.97 6.46
C LEU A 218 13.89 14.90 4.97
N VAL A 219 14.71 14.20 4.18
CA VAL A 219 14.57 14.10 2.73
C VAL A 219 13.41 13.17 2.36
N ASP A 220 12.48 13.67 1.57
CA ASP A 220 11.37 12.85 1.09
C ASP A 220 11.84 11.84 0.01
N PRO A 221 11.38 10.57 0.10
CA PRO A 221 11.80 9.49 -0.79
C PRO A 221 11.40 9.65 -2.26
N PHE A 222 10.53 10.60 -2.62
CA PHE A 222 10.09 10.83 -3.99
C PHE A 222 10.75 12.06 -4.63
N MET A 223 10.96 13.13 -3.88
CA MET A 223 11.41 14.43 -4.39
C MET A 223 12.91 14.72 -4.19
N ALA A 224 13.63 13.89 -3.41
CA ALA A 224 15.05 14.08 -3.09
C ALA A 224 15.38 15.46 -2.47
N ARG A 225 14.39 16.12 -1.85
CA ARG A 225 14.50 17.35 -1.07
C ARG A 225 13.65 17.21 0.21
N ILE A 226 13.80 18.13 1.16
CA ILE A 226 13.00 18.11 2.39
C ILE A 226 11.50 18.21 2.04
N PHE A 227 10.68 17.38 2.67
CA PHE A 227 9.22 17.39 2.51
C PHE A 227 8.62 18.80 2.72
N GLU A 228 7.48 19.07 2.09
CA GLU A 228 6.71 20.30 2.35
C GLU A 228 5.71 20.07 3.48
N THR A 229 4.96 18.98 3.41
CA THR A 229 4.03 18.54 4.46
C THR A 229 4.42 17.13 4.92
N PRO A 230 5.15 16.98 6.06
CA PRO A 230 5.60 15.69 6.53
C PRO A 230 4.42 14.84 7.00
N VAL A 231 4.29 13.66 6.41
CA VAL A 231 3.33 12.64 6.85
C VAL A 231 3.98 11.29 7.05
N ARG A 232 3.34 10.51 7.93
CA ARG A 232 3.69 9.11 8.19
C ARG A 232 2.43 8.33 8.57
N GLY A 233 2.47 7.01 8.40
CA GLY A 233 1.37 6.14 8.81
C GLY A 233 1.29 5.93 10.32
N LYS A 234 0.08 5.74 10.86
CA LYS A 234 -0.20 5.40 12.28
C LYS A 234 0.58 4.16 12.75
N LEU A 235 0.81 3.20 11.86
CA LEU A 235 1.51 1.94 12.15
C LEU A 235 3.02 1.98 11.83
N CYS A 236 3.52 3.09 11.27
CA CYS A 236 4.93 3.24 10.95
C CYS A 236 5.80 3.26 12.21
N SER A 237 6.85 2.43 12.22
CA SER A 237 7.84 2.36 13.32
C SER A 237 9.09 3.21 13.09
N HIS A 238 9.31 3.67 11.86
CA HIS A 238 10.39 4.59 11.49
C HIS A 238 10.09 6.03 11.99
N TRP A 239 11.05 6.95 11.99
CA TRP A 239 10.86 8.32 12.50
C TRP A 239 10.67 9.35 11.40
N GLU A 240 11.23 9.05 10.24
CA GLU A 240 11.22 9.80 9.00
C GLU A 240 9.78 9.99 8.48
N CYS A 241 9.56 11.09 7.77
CA CYS A 241 8.32 11.36 7.07
C CYS A 241 8.55 11.40 5.56
N PHE A 242 7.45 11.33 4.81
CA PHE A 242 7.41 11.58 3.38
C PHE A 242 6.42 12.72 3.10
N ASP A 243 6.50 13.33 1.93
CA ASP A 243 5.69 14.47 1.55
C ASP A 243 4.27 14.05 1.15
N LEU A 244 3.28 14.69 1.76
CA LEU A 244 1.87 14.37 1.56
C LEU A 244 1.41 14.58 0.12
N ASP A 245 1.63 15.77 -0.41
CA ASP A 245 1.09 16.16 -1.71
C ASP A 245 1.72 15.33 -2.83
N THR A 246 3.01 15.04 -2.72
CA THR A 246 3.75 14.12 -3.60
C THR A 246 3.25 12.68 -3.47
N PHE A 247 3.05 12.18 -2.24
CA PHE A 247 2.51 10.84 -2.02
C PHE A 247 1.13 10.66 -2.65
N LEU A 248 0.21 11.63 -2.49
CA LEU A 248 -1.11 11.60 -3.11
C LEU A 248 -1.04 11.72 -4.64
N ALA A 249 -0.12 12.54 -5.17
CA ALA A 249 0.06 12.72 -6.62
C ALA A 249 0.55 11.44 -7.33
N THR A 250 1.34 10.60 -6.64
CA THR A 250 1.86 9.34 -7.19
C THR A 250 0.86 8.19 -7.13
N ARG A 251 -0.33 8.38 -6.54
CA ARG A 251 -1.36 7.35 -6.47
C ARG A 251 -2.05 7.20 -7.82
N PRO A 252 -2.35 5.96 -8.26
CA PRO A 252 -2.97 5.75 -9.55
C PRO A 252 -4.37 6.35 -9.56
N THR A 253 -4.66 7.12 -10.60
CA THR A 253 -6.01 7.58 -10.92
C THR A 253 -6.61 6.59 -11.93
N GLY A 254 -7.84 6.14 -11.70
CA GLY A 254 -8.62 5.40 -12.71
C GLY A 254 -8.56 3.86 -12.66
N THR A 255 -7.86 3.23 -11.70
CA THR A 255 -7.95 1.77 -11.58
C THR A 255 -9.31 1.36 -11.00
N GLY A 256 -10.01 0.41 -11.64
CA GLY A 256 -11.31 -0.15 -11.19
C GLY A 256 -11.27 -0.90 -9.85
N HIS A 257 -10.11 -0.93 -9.20
CA HIS A 257 -9.83 -1.60 -7.94
C HIS A 257 -8.76 -0.81 -7.18
N SER A 258 -8.78 -0.89 -5.85
CA SER A 258 -7.69 -0.40 -5.00
C SER A 258 -6.76 -1.56 -4.68
N MET A 259 -5.54 -1.50 -5.19
CA MET A 259 -4.48 -2.46 -4.82
C MET A 259 -3.87 -2.09 -3.48
N ALA A 260 -3.40 -3.09 -2.74
CA ALA A 260 -2.62 -2.87 -1.52
C ALA A 260 -1.39 -1.99 -1.80
N GLU A 261 -0.69 -2.23 -2.90
CA GLU A 261 0.50 -1.46 -3.30
C GLU A 261 0.24 0.04 -3.48
N ASN A 262 -1.00 0.41 -3.81
CA ASN A 262 -1.36 1.81 -4.02
C ASN A 262 -1.30 2.62 -2.72
N TRP A 263 -1.36 1.99 -1.54
CA TRP A 263 -1.46 2.73 -0.27
C TRP A 263 -0.45 2.23 0.77
N LYS A 264 0.72 1.77 0.31
CA LYS A 264 1.86 1.42 1.17
C LYS A 264 2.74 2.62 1.44
N CYS A 265 3.21 2.74 2.68
CA CYS A 265 4.26 3.68 3.05
C CYS A 265 5.51 3.44 2.19
N PRO A 266 6.09 4.48 1.57
CA PRO A 266 7.29 4.34 0.74
C PRO A 266 8.52 3.83 1.53
N ILE A 267 8.56 4.09 2.84
CA ILE A 267 9.69 3.76 3.71
C ILE A 267 9.55 2.33 4.25
N CYS A 268 8.46 2.00 4.94
CA CYS A 268 8.31 0.71 5.63
C CYS A 268 7.24 -0.22 5.05
N ARG A 269 6.58 0.16 3.95
CA ARG A 269 5.54 -0.63 3.26
C ARG A 269 4.27 -0.96 4.09
N LYS A 270 4.11 -0.41 5.30
CA LYS A 270 2.88 -0.50 6.11
C LYS A 270 1.77 0.41 5.57
N ASP A 271 0.56 0.28 6.11
CA ASP A 271 -0.63 1.03 5.69
C ASP A 271 -0.42 2.54 5.76
N ALA A 272 -0.63 3.20 4.62
CA ALA A 272 -0.56 4.63 4.40
C ALA A 272 -1.79 5.12 3.62
N ARG A 273 -2.94 4.45 3.77
CA ARG A 273 -4.23 4.98 3.28
C ARG A 273 -4.55 6.34 3.95
N PRO A 274 -5.39 7.18 3.34
CA PRO A 274 -5.66 8.53 3.85
C PRO A 274 -6.04 8.59 5.34
N GLN A 275 -6.93 7.71 5.80
CA GLN A 275 -7.35 7.64 7.20
C GLN A 275 -6.29 7.10 8.18
N SER A 276 -5.23 6.50 7.63
CA SER A 276 -4.10 5.94 8.37
C SER A 276 -2.88 6.86 8.38
N LEU A 277 -2.91 7.98 7.66
CA LEU A 277 -1.85 8.99 7.67
C LEU A 277 -2.01 9.95 8.86
N LEU A 278 -0.88 10.50 9.28
CA LEU A 278 -0.77 11.57 10.26
C LEU A 278 0.20 12.64 9.73
N ILE A 279 -0.15 13.91 9.84
CA ILE A 279 0.80 15.02 9.65
C ILE A 279 1.65 15.14 10.92
N ASP A 280 2.96 15.00 10.79
CA ASP A 280 3.88 15.07 11.94
C ASP A 280 4.20 16.53 12.28
N GLU A 281 3.54 17.06 13.30
CA GLU A 281 3.68 18.48 13.68
C GLU A 281 5.10 18.81 14.15
N PHE A 282 5.81 17.85 14.75
CA PHE A 282 7.20 18.07 15.18
C PHE A 282 8.12 18.31 13.97
N LEU A 283 8.05 17.44 12.96
CA LEU A 283 8.85 17.62 11.76
C LEU A 283 8.39 18.81 10.90
N LEU A 284 7.10 19.16 10.94
CA LEU A 284 6.58 20.35 10.28
C LEU A 284 7.14 21.64 10.91
N ASP A 285 7.25 21.69 12.23
CA ASP A 285 7.87 22.80 12.96
C ASP A 285 9.37 22.90 12.64
N ILE A 286 10.10 21.79 12.66
CA ILE A 286 11.52 21.75 12.27
C ILE A 286 11.73 22.31 10.87
N ARG A 287 10.93 21.84 9.90
CA ARG A 287 10.99 22.35 8.53
C ARG A 287 10.77 23.86 8.49
N SER A 288 9.80 24.37 9.25
CA SER A 288 9.51 25.80 9.33
C SER A 288 10.68 26.60 9.90
N GLN A 289 11.38 26.06 10.91
CA GLN A 289 12.59 26.67 11.45
C GLN A 289 13.76 26.66 10.46
N LEU A 290 13.93 25.58 9.68
CA LEU A 290 14.96 25.52 8.63
C LEU A 290 14.68 26.52 7.51
N VAL A 291 13.42 26.77 7.13
CA VAL A 291 13.04 27.83 6.19
C VAL A 291 13.46 29.20 6.74
N GLN A 292 13.10 29.51 7.99
CA GLN A 292 13.41 30.81 8.60
C GLN A 292 14.91 31.07 8.67
N LYS A 293 15.73 30.03 8.83
CA LYS A 293 17.19 30.10 8.88
C LYS A 293 17.85 29.98 7.50
N ASN A 294 17.09 29.79 6.43
CA ASN A 294 17.59 29.54 5.07
C ASN A 294 18.51 28.30 4.97
N GLN A 295 18.16 27.22 5.67
CA GLN A 295 18.96 25.99 5.79
C GLN A 295 18.33 24.75 5.11
N LEU A 296 17.29 24.93 4.29
CA LEU A 296 16.57 23.81 3.65
C LEU A 296 17.46 22.99 2.68
N ASP A 297 18.40 23.64 2.02
CA ASP A 297 19.26 22.98 1.03
C ASP A 297 20.48 22.32 1.68
N GLU A 298 20.94 22.84 2.81
CA GLU A 298 22.15 22.40 3.53
C GLU A 298 21.89 21.23 4.48
N VAL A 299 20.74 21.23 5.16
CA VAL A 299 20.40 20.21 6.15
C VAL A 299 19.65 19.08 5.46
N LYS A 300 20.03 17.83 5.73
CA LYS A 300 19.30 16.64 5.25
C LYS A 300 18.77 15.78 6.38
N ALA A 301 19.40 15.83 7.55
CA ALA A 301 18.97 15.10 8.72
C ALA A 301 19.10 15.96 9.99
N ILE A 302 18.46 15.52 11.06
CA ILE A 302 18.57 16.11 12.39
C ILE A 302 18.92 15.04 13.41
N LEU A 303 19.53 15.43 14.52
CA LEU A 303 19.76 14.57 15.68
C LEU A 303 18.87 15.07 16.82
N VAL A 304 17.91 14.25 17.26
CA VAL A 304 16.96 14.60 18.33
C VAL A 304 17.42 13.97 19.63
N LYS A 305 17.64 14.78 20.66
CA LYS A 305 18.21 14.37 21.95
C LYS A 305 17.15 13.99 22.98
N LEU A 306 17.59 13.41 24.09
CA LEU A 306 16.75 12.99 25.22
C LEU A 306 15.94 14.14 25.85
N ASP A 307 16.46 15.36 25.82
CA ASP A 307 15.79 16.57 26.31
C ASP A 307 14.75 17.13 25.31
N GLY A 308 14.58 16.48 24.15
CA GLY A 308 13.67 16.90 23.09
C GLY A 308 14.21 18.02 22.19
N THR A 309 15.43 18.50 22.45
CA THR A 309 16.13 19.42 21.54
C THR A 309 16.62 18.67 20.30
N TRP A 310 16.88 19.40 19.23
CA TRP A 310 17.44 18.84 18.01
C TRP A 310 18.55 19.71 17.46
N ILE A 311 19.50 19.08 16.78
CA ILE A 311 20.59 19.75 16.06
C ILE A 311 20.58 19.34 14.60
N PRO A 312 20.81 20.26 13.65
CA PRO A 312 20.96 19.92 12.24
C PRO A 312 22.22 19.09 12.03
N LYS A 313 22.12 18.05 11.21
CA LYS A 313 23.27 17.29 10.72
C LYS A 313 23.69 17.87 9.37
N THR A 314 24.87 18.46 9.31
CA THR A 314 25.41 19.07 8.10
C THR A 314 26.34 18.10 7.38
N GLU A 315 26.56 18.28 6.07
CA GLU A 315 27.45 17.40 5.30
C GLU A 315 28.91 17.42 5.82
N SER A 316 29.32 18.48 6.52
CA SER A 316 30.61 18.57 7.21
C SER A 316 30.79 17.61 8.39
N ASP A 317 29.71 17.04 8.93
CA ASP A 317 29.76 16.05 10.01
C ASP A 317 30.06 14.62 9.51
N GLN A 318 30.21 14.42 8.19
CA GLN A 318 30.50 13.11 7.58
C GLN A 318 31.99 12.69 7.66
N GLN A 319 32.87 13.51 8.25
CA GLN A 319 34.33 13.25 8.31
C GLN A 319 34.84 12.68 9.65
N SER A 320 33.96 12.08 10.45
CA SER A 320 34.37 11.31 11.64
C SER A 320 34.57 9.83 11.26
N PRO A 321 35.80 9.27 11.26
CA PRO A 321 36.02 7.88 10.92
C PRO A 321 35.60 6.97 12.08
N VAL A 322 34.39 6.43 12.05
CA VAL A 322 34.05 5.24 12.86
C VAL A 322 34.40 4.02 12.03
N THR A 323 35.64 3.54 12.19
CA THR A 323 36.10 2.24 11.70
C THR A 323 35.31 1.13 12.40
N HIS A 324 34.26 0.61 11.77
CA HIS A 324 33.77 -0.72 12.08
C HIS A 324 34.61 -1.75 11.31
N LYS A 325 35.59 -2.34 12.00
CA LYS A 325 36.15 -3.64 11.59
C LYS A 325 35.00 -4.65 11.62
N LYS A 326 34.66 -5.20 10.45
CA LYS A 326 33.73 -6.32 10.33
C LYS A 326 34.54 -7.54 9.88
N GLU A 327 35.06 -8.28 10.85
CA GLU A 327 35.48 -9.66 10.64
C GLU A 327 34.32 -10.57 11.03
N THR A 328 33.64 -11.13 10.03
CA THR A 328 33.19 -12.53 10.10
C THR A 328 32.93 -13.03 8.69
N SER A 329 33.73 -14.03 8.34
CA SER A 329 33.72 -14.83 7.13
C SER A 329 32.43 -15.65 6.99
N ILE A 330 31.96 -15.87 5.74
CA ILE A 330 31.46 -17.13 5.14
C ILE A 330 31.11 -16.85 3.65
N PRO A 331 31.27 -17.83 2.74
CA PRO A 331 31.72 -17.58 1.37
C PRO A 331 30.62 -17.52 0.30
N GLY A 332 30.88 -16.68 -0.72
CA GLY A 332 30.76 -16.99 -2.14
C GLY A 332 29.36 -17.13 -2.76
N ILE A 333 28.80 -16.02 -3.27
CA ILE A 333 27.99 -16.02 -4.51
C ILE A 333 28.31 -14.72 -5.27
N ALA A 334 28.85 -14.86 -6.48
CA ALA A 334 29.25 -13.75 -7.34
C ALA A 334 28.05 -12.96 -7.86
N ALA A 335 28.17 -11.63 -7.87
CA ALA A 335 27.24 -10.72 -8.54
C ALA A 335 27.48 -10.74 -10.07
N PRO A 336 26.44 -10.52 -10.90
CA PRO A 336 26.55 -10.58 -12.35
C PRO A 336 27.20 -9.30 -12.92
N GLU A 337 28.16 -9.48 -13.84
CA GLU A 337 28.74 -8.40 -14.65
C GLU A 337 27.78 -7.97 -15.76
N PHE A 338 27.52 -6.66 -15.84
CA PHE A 338 26.92 -6.04 -17.01
C PHE A 338 27.96 -6.00 -18.15
N ARG A 339 27.70 -6.74 -19.24
CA ARG A 339 28.50 -6.67 -20.47
C ARG A 339 27.68 -6.08 -21.62
N ASN A 340 28.19 -4.98 -22.18
CA ASN A 340 27.69 -4.35 -23.40
C ASN A 340 27.71 -5.32 -24.59
N PRO A 341 26.67 -5.38 -25.44
CA PRO A 341 26.67 -6.22 -26.61
C PRO A 341 27.24 -5.47 -27.84
N GLN A 342 28.47 -5.82 -28.22
CA GLN A 342 28.92 -5.74 -29.61
C GLN A 342 29.60 -7.06 -29.97
N THR A 343 29.01 -7.81 -30.91
CA THR A 343 29.63 -8.48 -32.09
C THR A 343 28.98 -9.82 -32.47
N SER A 344 28.48 -9.84 -33.71
CA SER A 344 28.58 -10.89 -34.74
C SER A 344 28.24 -12.36 -34.39
N MET A 345 27.02 -12.80 -34.73
CA MET A 345 26.67 -14.22 -34.86
C MET A 345 27.05 -14.77 -36.25
N LYS A 346 27.94 -15.77 -36.29
CA LYS A 346 28.06 -16.72 -37.41
C LYS A 346 27.00 -17.81 -37.24
N ARG A 347 26.22 -18.10 -38.29
CA ARG A 347 25.26 -19.22 -38.36
C ARG A 347 25.99 -20.54 -38.69
N PRO A 348 25.64 -21.68 -38.07
CA PRO A 348 25.97 -23.00 -38.61
C PRO A 348 24.91 -23.46 -39.63
N ALA A 349 25.34 -24.31 -40.57
CA ALA A 349 24.55 -24.84 -41.67
C ALA A 349 23.57 -25.95 -41.24
N PRO A 350 22.47 -26.18 -41.97
CA PRO A 350 21.48 -27.21 -41.63
C PRO A 350 21.86 -28.60 -42.16
N GLU A 351 21.61 -29.63 -41.34
CA GLU A 351 21.67 -31.05 -41.72
C GLU A 351 20.42 -31.45 -42.52
N ILE A 352 20.64 -32.21 -43.60
CA ILE A 352 19.61 -32.81 -44.47
C ILE A 352 19.41 -34.24 -43.99
N ILE A 353 18.16 -34.64 -43.74
CA ILE A 353 17.78 -36.04 -43.48
C ILE A 353 16.95 -36.49 -44.69
N GLU A 354 17.51 -37.42 -45.47
CA GLU A 354 16.80 -38.16 -46.51
C GLU A 354 15.99 -39.29 -45.85
N ILE A 355 14.75 -39.48 -46.30
CA ILE A 355 13.88 -40.60 -45.92
C ILE A 355 13.60 -41.36 -47.23
N ASP A 356 14.06 -42.60 -47.30
CA ASP A 356 13.64 -43.62 -48.29
C ASP A 356 12.23 -44.14 -48.00
#